data_AF-A0A0X3UN40-F1
#
_entry.id   AF-A0A0X3UN40-F1
#
_cell.length_a   1.000
_cell.length_b   1.000
_cell.length_c   1.000
_cell.angle_alpha   90.00
_cell.angle_beta   90.00
_cell.angle_gamma   90.00
#
_symmetry.space_group_name_H-M   'P 1'
#
loop_
_entity.id
_entity.type
_entity.pdbx_description
1 polymer ?
#
loop_
_entity_poly.entity_id
_entity_poly.type
_entity_poly.pdbx_seq_one_letter_code
_entity_poly.pdbx_strand_id
1 'polypeptide(L)'
;MTTPDPDGPLAEQLLRLTRRVHRIQKRHLQQCGLGVTPAQSRLLRTLAHYDSPPRMADLAERLEVVPRAVTTLVDGLETSGKVRRVPDPTNRRVIRIELTDDGRGALRELHGARRSAAEEILAPLTDEQREVLGGLLDTLIDGGGERRC
;
A
#
# COMPACT_ATOMS: atom_id res chain seq x y z
N MET A 1 -21.83 -17.83 33.28
CA MET A 1 -22.44 -16.85 32.35
C MET A 1 -21.29 -16.04 31.77
N THR A 2 -20.79 -16.43 30.60
CA THR A 2 -19.67 -15.76 29.94
C THR A 2 -20.20 -14.45 29.37
N THR A 3 -19.69 -13.32 29.86
CA THR A 3 -19.99 -12.00 29.32
C THR A 3 -19.67 -12.03 27.82
N PRO A 4 -20.60 -11.66 26.91
CA PRO A 4 -20.28 -11.61 25.49
C PRO A 4 -19.14 -10.60 25.32
N ASP A 5 -18.05 -11.06 24.70
CA ASP A 5 -16.94 -10.22 24.28
C ASP A 5 -17.49 -9.17 23.29
N PRO A 6 -17.58 -7.88 23.67
CA PRO A 6 -18.13 -6.85 22.80
C PRO A 6 -17.22 -6.58 21.59
N ASP A 7 -15.93 -6.95 21.69
CA ASP A 7 -14.93 -6.71 20.65
C ASP A 7 -14.93 -7.82 19.58
N GLY A 8 -15.38 -9.03 19.94
CA GLY A 8 -15.48 -10.19 19.04
C GLY A 8 -16.28 -9.90 17.74
N PRO A 9 -17.51 -9.37 17.83
CA PRO A 9 -18.31 -9.03 16.65
C PRO A 9 -17.67 -7.93 15.77
N LEU A 10 -17.08 -6.89 16.38
CA LEU A 10 -16.47 -5.78 15.64
C LEU A 10 -15.16 -6.23 14.94
N ALA A 11 -14.33 -7.01 15.63
CA ALA A 11 -13.12 -7.59 15.06
C ALA A 11 -13.43 -8.48 13.85
N GLU A 12 -14.49 -9.28 13.93
CA GLU A 12 -14.94 -10.09 12.81
C GLU A 12 -15.43 -9.22 11.63
N GLN A 13 -16.19 -8.17 11.90
CA GLN A 13 -16.64 -7.21 10.89
C GLN A 13 -15.44 -6.53 10.19
N LEU A 14 -14.43 -6.08 10.95
CA LEU A 14 -13.20 -5.49 10.41
C LEU A 14 -12.45 -6.48 9.52
N LEU A 15 -12.33 -7.75 9.93
CA LEU A 15 -11.67 -8.77 9.12
C LEU A 15 -12.46 -9.08 7.83
N ARG A 16 -13.80 -9.12 7.91
CA ARG A 16 -14.67 -9.28 6.72
C ARG A 16 -14.54 -8.09 5.77
N LEU A 17 -14.52 -6.86 6.30
CA LEU A 17 -14.31 -5.64 5.52
C LEU A 17 -12.94 -5.67 4.84
N THR A 18 -11.87 -5.99 5.57
CA THR A 18 -10.51 -6.10 5.04
C THR A 18 -10.43 -7.08 3.87
N ARG A 19 -11.07 -8.26 3.99
CA ARG A 19 -11.15 -9.24 2.90
C ARG A 19 -11.94 -8.71 1.69
N ARG A 20 -13.02 -7.97 1.90
CA ARG A 20 -13.80 -7.32 0.83
C ARG A 20 -12.95 -6.25 0.11
N VAL A 21 -12.27 -5.39 0.86
CA VAL A 21 -11.39 -4.35 0.35
C VAL A 21 -10.27 -4.97 -0.49
N HIS A 22 -9.55 -5.96 0.03
CA HIS A 22 -8.49 -6.64 -0.72
C HIS A 22 -8.97 -7.28 -2.02
N ARG A 23 -10.17 -7.87 -2.01
CA ARG A 23 -10.77 -8.49 -3.21
C ARG A 23 -11.07 -7.46 -4.29
N ILE A 24 -11.70 -6.35 -3.91
CA ILE A 24 -12.05 -5.26 -4.83
C ILE A 24 -10.76 -4.62 -5.39
N GLN A 25 -9.80 -4.28 -4.52
CA GLN A 25 -8.52 -3.73 -4.95
C GLN A 25 -7.76 -4.67 -5.90
N LYS A 26 -7.73 -5.97 -5.61
CA LYS A 26 -7.09 -6.97 -6.48
C LYS A 26 -7.75 -7.01 -7.86
N ARG A 27 -9.09 -6.95 -7.93
CA ARG A 27 -9.82 -6.95 -9.20
C ARG A 27 -9.49 -5.70 -10.02
N HIS A 28 -9.56 -4.51 -9.43
CA HIS A 28 -9.21 -3.25 -10.11
C HIS A 28 -7.75 -3.23 -10.57
N LEU A 29 -6.84 -3.77 -9.76
CA LEU A 29 -5.43 -3.93 -10.14
C LEU A 29 -5.24 -4.86 -11.34
N GLN A 30 -6.01 -5.95 -11.41
CA GLN A 30 -5.95 -6.86 -12.57
C GLN A 30 -6.51 -6.20 -13.83
N GLN A 31 -7.56 -5.38 -13.70
CA GLN A 31 -8.21 -4.70 -14.81
C GLN A 31 -7.37 -3.57 -15.42
N CYS A 32 -6.47 -2.93 -14.65
CA CYS A 32 -5.58 -1.90 -15.20
C CYS A 32 -4.49 -2.43 -16.15
N GLY A 33 -4.34 -3.77 -16.29
CA GLY A 33 -3.50 -4.37 -17.32
C GLY A 33 -1.99 -4.20 -17.15
N LEU A 34 -1.51 -3.62 -16.04
CA LEU A 34 -0.09 -3.31 -15.83
C LEU A 34 0.82 -4.52 -15.59
N GLY A 35 0.24 -5.71 -15.38
CA GLY A 35 1.00 -6.93 -15.06
C GLY A 35 1.75 -6.88 -13.72
N VAL A 36 1.38 -5.98 -12.82
CA VAL A 36 2.02 -5.84 -11.49
C VAL A 36 1.24 -6.56 -10.41
N THR A 37 1.96 -7.21 -9.50
CA THR A 37 1.37 -7.83 -8.30
C THR A 37 0.98 -6.78 -7.25
N PRO A 38 0.11 -7.10 -6.27
CA PRO A 38 -0.21 -6.17 -5.18
C PRO A 38 1.01 -5.70 -4.39
N ALA A 39 1.98 -6.59 -4.16
CA ALA A 39 3.22 -6.25 -3.45
C ALA A 39 4.11 -5.31 -4.28
N GLN A 40 4.21 -5.54 -5.60
CA GLN A 40 4.93 -4.64 -6.51
C GLN A 40 4.24 -3.27 -6.62
N SER A 41 2.91 -3.24 -6.68
CA SER A 41 2.12 -2.00 -6.63
C SER A 41 2.40 -1.21 -5.34
N ARG A 42 2.48 -1.91 -4.18
CA ARG A 42 2.87 -1.30 -2.90
C ARG A 42 4.30 -0.75 -2.94
N LEU A 43 5.25 -1.47 -3.53
CA LEU A 43 6.63 -1.00 -3.68
C LEU A 43 6.71 0.27 -4.54
N LEU A 44 6.08 0.27 -5.73
CA LEU A 44 6.06 1.44 -6.62
C LEU A 44 5.49 2.68 -5.91
N ARG A 45 4.36 2.51 -5.22
CA ARG A 45 3.79 3.60 -4.41
C ARG A 45 4.73 4.06 -3.32
N THR A 46 5.42 3.13 -2.65
CA THR A 46 6.37 3.47 -1.59
C THR A 46 7.53 4.29 -2.14
N LEU A 47 8.09 3.90 -3.29
CA LEU A 47 9.12 4.69 -3.99
C LEU A 47 8.66 6.12 -4.31
N ALA A 48 7.39 6.30 -4.69
CA ALA A 48 6.84 7.61 -5.03
C ALA A 48 6.76 8.59 -3.84
N HIS A 49 6.88 8.11 -2.60
CA HIS A 49 6.87 8.95 -1.39
C HIS A 49 8.27 9.32 -0.91
N TYR A 50 9.33 8.85 -1.57
CA TYR A 50 10.69 9.23 -1.25
C TYR A 50 11.15 10.41 -2.12
N ASP A 51 11.71 11.44 -1.48
CA ASP A 51 12.31 12.58 -2.19
C ASP A 51 13.60 12.22 -2.93
N SER A 52 14.27 11.16 -2.49
CA SER A 52 15.47 10.63 -3.14
C SER A 52 15.44 9.10 -3.21
N PRO A 53 16.03 8.48 -4.26
CA PRO A 53 16.01 7.02 -4.43
C PRO A 53 16.48 6.28 -3.16
N PRO A 54 15.61 5.46 -2.52
CA PRO A 54 15.97 4.75 -1.30
C PRO A 54 16.84 3.52 -1.59
N ARG A 55 17.51 3.00 -0.56
CA ARG A 55 18.21 1.71 -0.63
C ARG A 55 17.21 0.56 -0.43
N MET A 56 17.64 -0.65 -0.77
CA MET A 56 16.85 -1.87 -0.55
C MET A 56 16.46 -2.08 0.91
N ALA A 57 17.35 -1.73 1.85
CA ALA A 57 17.09 -1.85 3.28
C ALA A 57 15.98 -0.89 3.74
N ASP A 58 16.01 0.36 3.27
CA ASP A 58 15.01 1.37 3.60
C ASP A 58 13.62 0.98 3.04
N LEU A 59 13.60 0.33 1.86
CA LEU A 59 12.37 -0.27 1.32
C LEU A 59 11.87 -1.45 2.16
N ALA A 60 12.76 -2.31 2.66
CA ALA A 60 12.40 -3.46 3.47
C ALA A 60 11.74 -3.03 4.79
N GLU A 61 12.34 -2.04 5.44
CA GLU A 61 11.81 -1.42 6.66
C GLU A 61 10.43 -0.79 6.39
N ARG A 62 10.32 0.07 5.37
CA ARG A 62 9.07 0.78 5.07
C ARG A 62 7.93 -0.14 4.61
N LEU A 63 8.25 -1.25 3.97
CA LEU A 63 7.28 -2.26 3.53
C LEU A 63 6.97 -3.31 4.61
N GLU A 64 7.73 -3.32 5.71
CA GLU A 64 7.66 -4.32 6.79
C GLU A 64 7.84 -5.76 6.27
N VAL A 65 8.82 -5.94 5.39
CA VAL A 65 9.14 -7.24 4.79
C VAL A 65 10.62 -7.57 4.93
N VAL A 66 10.95 -8.85 4.85
CA VAL A 66 12.35 -9.30 4.86
C VAL A 66 13.11 -8.80 3.61
N PRO A 67 14.41 -8.48 3.70
CA PRO A 67 15.18 -7.94 2.57
C PRO A 67 15.12 -8.79 1.28
N ARG A 68 15.10 -10.12 1.43
CA ARG A 68 14.95 -11.06 0.29
C ARG A 68 13.68 -10.80 -0.51
N ALA A 69 12.58 -10.47 0.15
CA ALA A 69 11.31 -10.18 -0.52
C ALA A 69 11.43 -8.91 -1.36
N VAL A 70 12.08 -7.86 -0.84
CA VAL A 70 12.33 -6.62 -1.61
C VAL A 70 13.14 -6.92 -2.86
N THR A 71 14.19 -7.74 -2.77
CA THR A 71 14.99 -8.14 -3.95
C THR A 71 14.11 -8.74 -5.04
N THR A 72 13.28 -9.73 -4.70
CA THR A 72 12.36 -10.35 -5.67
C THR A 72 11.35 -9.35 -6.26
N LEU A 73 10.84 -8.42 -5.46
CA LEU A 73 9.91 -7.40 -5.94
C LEU A 73 10.58 -6.44 -6.92
N VAL A 74 11.79 -5.97 -6.59
CA VAL A 74 12.57 -5.07 -7.44
C VAL A 74 13.01 -5.76 -8.72
N ASP A 75 13.43 -7.02 -8.68
CA ASP A 75 13.82 -7.79 -9.88
C ASP A 75 12.67 -7.87 -10.89
N GLY A 76 11.46 -8.20 -10.43
CA GLY A 76 10.29 -8.25 -11.30
C GLY A 76 9.87 -6.87 -11.85
N LEU A 77 10.05 -5.81 -11.07
CA LEU A 77 9.77 -4.44 -11.51
C LEU A 77 10.82 -3.91 -12.48
N GLU A 78 12.09 -4.26 -12.28
CA GLU A 78 13.20 -3.91 -13.18
C GLU A 78 13.07 -4.64 -14.50
N THR A 79 12.76 -5.94 -14.46
CA THR A 79 12.47 -6.77 -15.66
C THR A 79 11.31 -6.20 -16.47
N SER A 80 10.30 -5.63 -15.82
CA SER A 80 9.15 -4.98 -16.48
C SER A 80 9.35 -3.48 -16.74
N GLY A 81 10.58 -2.98 -16.63
CA GLY A 81 10.99 -1.62 -16.99
C GLY A 81 10.51 -0.51 -16.06
N LYS A 82 9.94 -0.82 -14.90
CA LYS A 82 9.27 0.17 -14.01
C LYS A 82 10.22 0.79 -12.98
N VAL A 83 11.31 0.11 -12.66
CA VAL A 83 12.36 0.62 -11.76
C VAL A 83 13.72 0.33 -12.35
N ARG A 84 14.73 1.02 -11.85
CA ARG A 84 16.14 0.72 -12.15
C ARG A 84 16.99 0.84 -10.89
N ARG A 85 18.05 0.05 -10.85
CA ARG A 85 19.13 0.17 -9.86
C ARG A 85 20.15 1.21 -10.30
N VAL A 86 20.44 2.16 -9.42
CA VAL A 86 21.46 3.20 -9.66
C VAL A 86 22.48 3.20 -8.52
N PRO A 87 23.78 3.40 -8.83
CA PRO A 87 24.78 3.58 -7.79
C PRO A 87 24.53 4.89 -7.03
N ASP A 88 24.77 4.87 -5.72
CA ASP A 88 24.72 6.08 -4.91
C ASP A 88 25.78 7.08 -5.36
N PRO A 89 25.44 8.38 -5.50
CA PRO A 89 26.36 9.41 -5.99
C PRO A 89 27.58 9.62 -5.08
N THR A 90 27.45 9.34 -3.79
CA THR A 90 28.50 9.51 -2.77
C THR A 90 29.28 8.22 -2.51
N ASN A 91 28.67 7.05 -2.75
CA ASN A 91 29.31 5.75 -2.54
C ASN A 91 28.81 4.70 -3.53
N ARG A 92 29.55 4.48 -4.62
CA ARG A 92 29.18 3.52 -5.69
C ARG A 92 28.96 2.07 -5.24
N ARG A 93 29.38 1.69 -4.03
CA ARG A 93 29.09 0.37 -3.44
C ARG A 93 27.64 0.24 -2.94
N VAL A 94 26.94 1.36 -2.75
CA VAL A 94 25.54 1.41 -2.34
C VAL A 94 24.67 1.49 -3.59
N ILE A 95 23.64 0.66 -3.64
CA ILE A 95 22.64 0.64 -4.71
C ILE A 95 21.35 1.26 -4.20
N ARG A 96 20.79 2.16 -5.00
CA ARG A 96 19.50 2.81 -4.79
C ARG A 96 18.52 2.41 -5.87
N ILE A 97 17.23 2.46 -5.54
CA ILE A 97 16.13 2.09 -6.44
C ILE A 97 15.40 3.34 -6.89
N GLU A 98 15.35 3.55 -8.20
CA GLU A 98 14.72 4.71 -8.82
C GLU A 98 13.55 4.27 -9.70
N LEU A 99 12.48 5.06 -9.72
CA LEU A 99 11.39 4.92 -10.69
C LEU A 99 11.86 5.35 -12.08
N THR A 100 11.56 4.55 -13.09
CA THR A 100 11.66 4.96 -14.50
C THR A 100 10.46 5.82 -14.90
N ASP A 101 10.47 6.36 -16.12
CA ASP A 101 9.29 7.03 -16.68
C ASP A 101 8.10 6.08 -16.82
N ASP A 102 8.33 4.83 -17.22
CA ASP A 102 7.32 3.78 -17.26
C ASP A 102 6.78 3.46 -15.86
N GLY A 103 7.65 3.45 -14.84
CA GLY A 103 7.25 3.31 -13.44
C GLY A 103 6.35 4.45 -12.97
N ARG A 104 6.69 5.69 -13.34
CA ARG A 104 5.84 6.88 -13.09
C ARG A 104 4.52 6.81 -13.84
N GLY A 105 4.51 6.28 -15.07
CA GLY A 105 3.30 6.00 -15.83
C GLY A 105 2.41 4.98 -15.15
N ALA A 106 2.99 3.84 -14.74
CA ALA A 106 2.29 2.79 -14.01
C ALA A 106 1.67 3.32 -12.71
N LEU A 107 2.33 4.25 -11.99
CA LEU A 107 1.75 4.88 -10.81
C LEU A 107 0.45 5.61 -11.09
N ARG A 108 0.35 6.35 -12.20
CA ARG A 108 -0.89 7.07 -12.55
C ARG A 108 -2.06 6.11 -12.76
N GLU A 109 -1.83 5.02 -13.46
CA GLU A 109 -2.83 3.96 -13.67
C GLU A 109 -3.20 3.27 -12.35
N LEU A 110 -2.21 2.99 -11.49
CA LEU A 110 -2.45 2.44 -10.15
C LEU A 110 -3.27 3.39 -9.26
N HIS A 111 -3.05 4.70 -9.38
CA HIS A 111 -3.84 5.71 -8.69
C HIS A 111 -5.30 5.69 -9.16
N GLY A 112 -5.54 5.57 -10.46
CA GLY A 112 -6.88 5.41 -11.03
C GLY A 112 -7.58 4.15 -10.51
N ALA A 113 -6.93 2.98 -10.63
CA ALA A 113 -7.46 1.72 -10.14
C ALA A 113 -7.79 1.76 -8.63
N ARG A 114 -6.93 2.41 -7.82
CA ARG A 114 -7.19 2.57 -6.38
C ARG A 114 -8.38 3.48 -6.11
N ARG A 115 -8.55 4.55 -6.90
CA ARG A 115 -9.69 5.46 -6.78
C ARG A 115 -10.99 4.74 -7.10
N SER A 116 -11.06 4.03 -8.22
CA SER A 116 -12.25 3.25 -8.60
C SER A 116 -12.58 2.15 -7.57
N ALA A 117 -11.55 1.51 -6.99
CA ALA A 117 -11.76 0.58 -5.89
C ALA A 117 -12.37 1.27 -4.64
N ALA A 118 -11.86 2.44 -4.27
CA ALA A 118 -12.36 3.20 -3.13
C ALA A 118 -13.81 3.67 -3.34
N GLU A 119 -14.13 4.18 -4.53
CA GLU A 119 -15.49 4.56 -4.93
C GLU A 119 -16.47 3.39 -4.76
N GLU A 120 -16.11 2.20 -5.24
CA GLU A 120 -16.95 1.00 -5.11
C GLU A 120 -17.10 0.51 -3.67
N ILE A 121 -16.01 0.52 -2.89
CA ILE A 121 -16.02 0.09 -1.48
C ILE A 121 -17.00 0.95 -0.68
N LEU A 122 -16.94 2.27 -0.90
CA LEU A 122 -17.68 3.27 -0.16
C LEU A 122 -19.06 3.57 -0.75
N ALA A 123 -19.35 3.15 -1.99
CA ALA A 123 -20.63 3.38 -2.68
C ALA A 123 -21.91 3.14 -1.84
N PRO A 124 -21.97 2.14 -0.94
CA PRO A 124 -23.15 1.94 -0.09
C PRO A 124 -23.38 3.00 1.00
N LEU A 125 -22.42 3.89 1.25
CA LEU A 125 -22.47 4.90 2.30
C LEU A 125 -22.92 6.25 1.75
N THR A 126 -23.82 6.89 2.50
CA THR A 126 -24.14 8.32 2.37
C THR A 126 -22.94 9.21 2.74
N ASP A 127 -22.99 10.49 2.38
CA ASP A 127 -21.91 11.44 2.69
C ASP A 127 -21.69 11.60 4.20
N GLU A 128 -22.77 11.71 4.99
CA GLU A 128 -22.70 11.76 6.45
C GLU A 128 -22.06 10.50 7.05
N GLN A 129 -22.41 9.32 6.55
CA GLN A 129 -21.80 8.06 7.00
C GLN A 129 -20.31 7.97 6.65
N ARG A 130 -19.88 8.59 5.54
CA ARG A 130 -18.45 8.64 5.15
C ARG A 130 -17.67 9.56 6.07
N GLU A 131 -18.24 10.69 6.47
CA GLU A 131 -17.61 11.60 7.43
C GLU A 131 -17.42 10.91 8.79
N VAL A 132 -18.47 10.26 9.31
CA VAL A 132 -18.40 9.49 10.55
C VAL A 132 -17.36 8.37 10.46
N LEU A 133 -17.39 7.56 9.39
CA LEU A 133 -16.40 6.49 9.20
C LEU A 133 -14.98 7.05 9.09
N GLY A 134 -14.78 8.18 8.42
CA GLY A 134 -13.49 8.86 8.30
C GLY A 134 -12.91 9.20 9.67
N GLY A 135 -13.67 9.88 10.52
CA GLY A 135 -13.22 10.24 11.87
C GLY A 135 -12.90 9.03 12.76
N LEU A 136 -13.69 7.94 12.65
CA LEU A 136 -13.40 6.69 13.37
C LEU A 136 -12.12 6.02 12.88
N LEU A 137 -11.88 6.00 11.56
CA LEU A 137 -10.66 5.44 10.98
C LEU A 137 -9.43 6.26 11.36
N ASP A 138 -9.52 7.59 11.36
CA ASP A 138 -8.43 8.47 11.80
C ASP A 138 -8.08 8.17 13.26
N THR A 139 -9.07 8.00 14.13
CA THR A 139 -8.87 7.62 15.54
C THR A 139 -8.13 6.27 15.69
N LEU A 140 -8.42 5.30 14.81
CA LEU A 140 -7.75 4.00 14.81
C LEU A 140 -6.33 4.06 14.23
N ILE A 141 -6.09 4.90 13.21
CA ILE A 141 -4.81 5.03 12.50
C ILE A 141 -3.80 5.83 13.31
N ASP A 142 -4.22 6.97 13.86
CA ASP A 142 -3.36 7.82 14.69
C ASP A 142 -3.07 7.18 16.05
N GLY A 143 -3.82 6.13 16.37
CA GLY A 143 -3.77 5.39 17.61
C GLY A 143 -4.30 6.26 18.73
N GLY A 144 -5.56 6.02 19.14
CA GLY A 144 -6.25 6.73 20.23
C GLY A 144 -5.26 7.31 21.24
N GLY A 145 -5.10 8.63 21.19
CA GLY A 145 -4.02 9.40 21.82
C GLY A 145 -4.08 9.38 23.35
N GLU A 146 -3.91 8.20 23.94
CA GLU A 146 -3.68 7.99 25.36
C GLU A 146 -2.63 6.88 25.53
N ARG A 147 -1.40 7.15 25.05
CA ARG A 147 -0.25 6.73 25.86
C ARG A 147 -0.19 7.68 27.05
N ARG A 148 -0.97 7.34 28.08
CA ARG A 148 -0.95 7.99 29.38
C ARG A 148 0.45 7.81 30.00
N CYS A 149 0.92 8.91 30.58
CA CYS A 149 2.15 9.04 31.37
C CYS A 149 2.28 7.91 32.41
#